data_AF-J2KWL1-F1
#
_entry.id   AF-J2KWL1-F1
#
_cell.length_a   1.000
_cell.length_b   1.000
_cell.length_c   1.000
_cell.angle_alpha   90.00
_cell.angle_beta   90.00
_cell.angle_gamma   90.00
#
_symmetry.space_group_name_H-M   'P 1'
#
loop_
_entity.id
_entity.type
_entity.pdbx_description
1 polymer ?
#
loop_
_entity_poly.entity_id
_entity_poly.type
_entity_poly.pdbx_seq_one_letter_code
_entity_poly.pdbx_strand_id
1 'polypeptide(L)'
;MSTLTGSCHCGKNAFRIDGEMPAQLTRCTCSFCSKRGALLAYYTPEQFHVTTPKDADAVYRWQTKLVDHHFCAECGVSTYTDSPAFEMDGSWDGSTRRIGVNARLFDDFDAATAPVAVIDGKNLW
;
A
#
# COMPACT_ATOMS: atom_id res chain seq x y z
N MET A 1 -0.57 22.90 0.55
CA MET A 1 -0.98 21.48 0.61
C MET A 1 0.21 20.67 0.14
N SER A 2 0.76 19.84 1.01
CA SER A 2 1.89 18.97 0.68
C SER A 2 1.46 17.90 -0.32
N THR A 3 2.35 17.50 -1.21
CA THR A 3 2.10 16.50 -2.24
C THR A 3 3.26 15.54 -2.26
N LEU A 4 2.95 14.24 -2.21
CA LEU A 4 3.95 13.20 -2.45
C LEU A 4 3.72 12.58 -3.82
N THR A 5 4.81 12.22 -4.48
CA THR A 5 4.79 11.50 -5.75
C THR A 5 5.65 10.25 -5.66
N GLY A 6 5.35 9.30 -6.53
CA GLY A 6 6.12 8.08 -6.61
C GLY A 6 5.76 7.26 -7.82
N SER A 7 6.60 6.27 -8.08
CA SER A 7 6.40 5.35 -9.21
C SER A 7 6.99 3.97 -8.93
N CYS A 8 6.52 2.97 -9.67
CA CYS A 8 7.21 1.68 -9.71
C CYS A 8 8.58 1.82 -10.40
N HIS A 9 9.41 0.79 -10.31
CA HIS A 9 10.77 0.83 -10.87
C HIS A 9 10.85 1.24 -12.35
N CYS A 10 9.92 0.79 -13.19
CA CYS A 10 9.92 1.11 -14.62
C CYS A 10 9.17 2.41 -14.97
N GLY A 11 8.59 3.10 -13.98
CA GLY A 11 7.83 4.33 -14.17
C GLY A 11 6.44 4.15 -14.78
N LYS A 12 6.08 2.96 -15.29
CA LYS A 12 4.77 2.73 -15.94
C LYS A 12 3.59 2.86 -14.96
N ASN A 13 3.82 2.50 -13.70
CA ASN A 13 2.91 2.85 -12.60
C ASN A 13 3.41 4.07 -11.86
N ALA A 14 2.57 5.09 -11.76
CA ALA A 14 2.86 6.31 -11.02
C ALA A 14 1.62 6.75 -10.25
N PHE A 15 1.86 7.51 -9.18
CA PHE A 15 0.79 7.99 -8.32
C PHE A 15 1.17 9.31 -7.66
N ARG A 16 0.14 9.98 -7.15
CA ARG A 16 0.22 11.20 -6.35
C ARG A 16 -0.60 11.01 -5.08
N ILE A 17 -0.10 11.56 -3.97
CA ILE A 17 -0.81 11.67 -2.70
C ILE A 17 -1.03 13.14 -2.36
N ASP A 18 -2.27 13.49 -2.00
CA ASP A 18 -2.60 14.75 -1.34
C ASP A 18 -2.46 14.58 0.18
N GLY A 19 -1.28 14.92 0.70
CA GLY A 19 -0.94 14.68 2.10
C GLY A 19 0.56 14.68 2.37
N GLU A 20 0.91 14.20 3.57
CA GLU A 20 2.28 14.10 4.06
C GLU A 20 2.61 12.65 4.40
N MET A 21 3.91 12.34 4.47
CA MET A 21 4.36 11.01 4.84
C MET A 21 3.90 10.71 6.27
N PRO A 22 3.23 9.58 6.54
CA PRO A 22 2.88 9.18 7.89
C PRO A 22 4.12 9.09 8.78
N ALA A 23 4.01 9.54 10.04
CA ALA A 23 5.10 9.48 11.00
C ALA A 23 5.62 8.05 11.27
N GLN A 24 4.81 7.04 10.96
CA GLN A 24 5.14 5.64 11.12
C GLN A 24 4.58 4.83 9.96
N LEU A 25 5.42 3.96 9.39
CA LEU A 25 5.06 3.00 8.37
C LEU A 25 4.71 1.65 8.97
N THR A 26 4.00 0.82 8.22
CA THR A 26 3.58 -0.50 8.68
C THR A 26 4.28 -1.62 7.94
N ARG A 27 4.78 -2.61 8.68
CA ARG A 27 5.22 -3.91 8.17
C ARG A 27 4.34 -5.01 8.75
N CYS A 28 3.76 -5.84 7.91
CA CYS A 28 2.91 -6.96 8.32
C CYS A 28 3.63 -8.31 8.19
N THR A 29 3.43 -9.20 9.17
CA THR A 29 4.06 -10.54 9.23
C THR A 29 3.25 -11.66 8.57
N CYS A 30 2.07 -11.39 8.01
CA CYS A 30 1.23 -12.43 7.39
C CYS A 30 1.97 -13.14 6.24
N SER A 31 1.48 -14.32 5.84
CA SER A 31 2.13 -15.17 4.82
C SER A 31 2.33 -14.47 3.47
N PHE A 32 1.46 -13.52 3.12
CA PHE A 32 1.59 -12.69 1.92
C PHE A 32 2.54 -11.51 2.14
N CYS A 33 2.31 -10.67 3.15
CA CYS A 33 3.09 -9.45 3.39
C CYS A 33 4.56 -9.74 3.70
N SER A 34 4.85 -10.82 4.43
CA SER A 34 6.22 -11.28 4.71
C SER A 34 6.99 -11.64 3.43
N LYS A 35 6.32 -12.20 2.42
CA LYS A 35 6.91 -12.47 1.09
C LYS A 35 6.97 -11.22 0.23
N ARG A 36 5.99 -10.32 0.37
CA ARG A 36 5.90 -9.10 -0.45
C ARG A 36 6.93 -8.04 -0.06
N GLY A 37 7.24 -7.90 1.22
CA GLY A 37 8.32 -7.02 1.72
C GLY A 37 8.06 -5.51 1.58
N ALA A 38 6.81 -5.10 1.40
CA ALA A 38 6.44 -3.68 1.34
C ALA A 38 6.47 -3.03 2.73
N LEU A 39 6.78 -1.72 2.77
CA LEU A 39 6.43 -0.85 3.91
C LEU A 39 5.20 -0.05 3.51
N LEU A 40 4.13 -0.14 4.29
CA LEU A 40 2.85 0.48 3.96
C LEU A 40 2.73 1.84 4.63
N ALA A 41 2.54 2.88 3.83
CA ALA A 41 2.03 4.18 4.24
C ALA A 41 0.53 4.21 3.97
N TYR A 42 -0.27 4.61 4.96
CA TYR A 42 -1.72 4.56 4.87
C TYR A 42 -2.34 5.92 4.60
N TYR A 43 -3.32 5.95 3.69
CA TYR A 43 -4.08 7.13 3.28
C TYR A 43 -5.54 6.78 3.05
N THR A 44 -6.43 7.78 3.00
CA THR A 44 -7.81 7.57 2.54
C THR A 44 -7.86 7.46 1.01
N PRO A 45 -8.91 6.85 0.43
CA PRO A 45 -9.07 6.79 -1.03
C PRO A 45 -9.04 8.16 -1.71
N GLU A 46 -9.57 9.20 -1.07
CA GLU A 46 -9.64 10.56 -1.63
C GLU A 46 -8.27 11.22 -1.73
N GLN A 47 -7.29 10.77 -0.93
CA GLN A 47 -5.94 11.30 -0.95
C GLN A 47 -5.07 10.68 -2.04
N PHE A 48 -5.47 9.52 -2.60
CA PHE A 48 -4.62 8.74 -3.50
C PHE A 48 -5.09 8.77 -4.95
N HIS A 49 -4.20 9.23 -5.82
CA HIS A 49 -4.46 9.42 -7.24
C HIS A 49 -3.49 8.60 -8.07
N VAL A 50 -4.00 7.58 -8.76
CA VAL A 50 -3.19 6.76 -9.68
C VAL A 50 -3.14 7.43 -11.05
N THR A 51 -1.93 7.61 -11.60
CA THR A 51 -1.71 8.15 -12.95
C THR A 51 -1.28 7.05 -13.94
N THR A 52 -1.28 5.80 -13.50
CA THR A 52 -0.99 4.61 -14.28
C THR A 52 -2.02 4.36 -15.40
N PRO A 53 -1.58 3.97 -16.61
CA PRO A 53 -2.42 3.33 -17.62
C PRO A 53 -3.11 2.05 -17.11
N LYS A 54 -4.39 1.83 -17.47
CA LYS A 54 -5.18 0.69 -16.96
C LYS A 54 -4.57 -0.70 -17.21
N ASP A 55 -3.74 -0.86 -18.25
CA ASP A 55 -3.08 -2.12 -18.61
C ASP A 55 -1.83 -2.43 -17.76
N ALA A 56 -1.26 -1.43 -17.08
CA ALA A 56 -0.04 -1.59 -16.30
C ALA A 56 -0.29 -1.97 -14.84
N ASP A 57 -1.53 -1.84 -14.36
CA ASP A 57 -1.93 -2.13 -12.99
C ASP A 57 -2.58 -3.52 -12.90
N ALA A 58 -1.83 -4.48 -12.35
CA ALA A 58 -2.31 -5.83 -12.12
C ALA A 58 -2.76 -5.99 -10.67
N VAL A 59 -3.83 -6.76 -10.45
CA VAL A 59 -4.42 -6.95 -9.12
C VAL A 59 -4.39 -8.41 -8.71
N TYR A 60 -3.90 -8.66 -7.49
CA TYR A 60 -3.94 -9.97 -6.85
C TYR A 60 -4.91 -9.97 -5.66
N ARG A 61 -5.78 -10.98 -5.60
CA ARG A 61 -6.76 -11.19 -4.53
C ARG A 61 -6.66 -12.62 -4.00
N TRP A 62 -6.71 -12.79 -2.69
CA TRP A 62 -6.54 -14.07 -1.97
C TRP A 62 -7.55 -14.14 -0.81
N GLN A 63 -7.84 -15.33 -0.27
CA GLN A 63 -8.81 -15.59 0.82
C GLN A 63 -10.19 -14.96 0.52
N THR A 64 -10.57 -13.97 1.32
CA THR A 64 -11.87 -13.29 1.31
C THR A 64 -12.06 -12.46 0.05
N LYS A 65 -10.95 -12.18 -0.67
CA LYS A 65 -10.92 -11.32 -1.85
C LYS A 65 -11.42 -9.89 -1.58
N LEU A 66 -11.42 -9.48 -0.31
CA LEU A 66 -11.78 -8.11 0.11
C LEU A 66 -10.65 -7.11 -0.12
N VAL A 67 -9.42 -7.62 -0.21
CA VAL A 67 -8.20 -6.82 -0.33
C VAL A 67 -7.63 -6.97 -1.74
N ASP A 68 -7.44 -5.82 -2.38
CA ASP A 68 -6.92 -5.70 -3.73
C ASP A 68 -5.45 -5.31 -3.63
N HIS A 69 -4.55 -6.26 -3.92
CA HIS A 69 -3.11 -6.00 -3.90
C HIS A 69 -2.63 -5.65 -5.31
N HIS A 70 -2.38 -4.36 -5.54
CA HIS A 70 -1.93 -3.82 -6.81
C HIS A 70 -0.41 -3.97 -6.98
N PHE A 71 0.00 -4.26 -8.20
CA PHE A 71 1.41 -4.35 -8.59
C PHE A 71 1.58 -4.02 -10.07
N CYS A 72 2.78 -3.56 -10.43
CA CYS A 72 3.08 -3.27 -11.81
C CYS A 72 3.18 -4.57 -12.62
N ALA A 73 2.36 -4.70 -13.67
CA ALA A 73 2.36 -5.84 -14.57
C ALA A 73 3.69 -6.00 -15.35
N GLU A 74 4.43 -4.90 -15.52
CA GLU A 74 5.70 -4.86 -16.26
C GLU A 74 6.89 -5.28 -15.40
N CYS A 75 7.06 -4.68 -14.23
CA CYS A 75 8.25 -4.89 -13.38
C CYS A 75 8.00 -5.68 -12.10
N GLY A 76 6.74 -6.08 -11.82
CA GLY A 76 6.36 -6.90 -10.65
C GLY A 76 6.33 -6.17 -9.30
N VAL A 77 6.79 -4.92 -9.24
CA VAL A 77 6.84 -4.11 -8.01
C VAL A 77 5.42 -3.89 -7.46
N SER A 78 5.21 -4.16 -6.17
CA SER A 78 3.95 -3.84 -5.49
C SER A 78 3.81 -2.34 -5.30
N THR A 79 2.65 -1.82 -5.71
CA THR A 79 2.36 -0.39 -5.76
C THR A 79 1.55 0.04 -4.55
N TYR A 80 0.29 -0.39 -4.48
CA TYR A 80 -0.60 -0.08 -3.37
C TYR A 80 -1.51 -1.26 -3.06
N THR A 81 -2.26 -1.15 -1.98
CA THR A 81 -3.30 -2.09 -1.59
C THR A 81 -4.54 -1.28 -1.25
N ASP A 82 -5.66 -1.62 -1.87
CA ASP A 82 -6.98 -1.14 -1.47
C ASP A 82 -7.61 -2.20 -0.56
N SER A 83 -7.85 -1.86 0.70
CA SER A 83 -8.40 -2.77 1.71
C SER A 83 -9.56 -2.15 2.47
N PRO A 84 -10.44 -2.97 3.07
CA PRO A 84 -11.22 -2.51 4.20
C PRO A 84 -10.33 -1.86 5.26
N ALA A 85 -10.84 -0.86 5.96
CA ALA A 85 -10.22 -0.36 7.17
C ALA A 85 -10.51 -1.35 8.31
N PHE A 86 -9.80 -2.47 8.32
CA PHE A 86 -9.92 -3.47 9.39
C PHE A 86 -9.42 -2.90 10.72
N GLU A 87 -10.21 -3.18 11.76
CA GLU A 87 -9.83 -3.00 13.15
C GLU A 87 -8.87 -4.08 13.63
N MET A 88 -8.30 -3.88 14.82
CA MET A 88 -7.32 -4.81 15.39
C MET A 88 -7.90 -6.18 15.79
N ASP A 89 -9.23 -6.36 15.70
CA ASP A 89 -9.94 -7.63 15.88
C ASP A 89 -10.46 -8.24 14.57
N GLY A 90 -10.20 -7.58 13.43
CA GLY A 90 -10.52 -8.05 12.08
C GLY A 90 -11.91 -7.63 11.63
N SER A 91 -12.67 -6.93 12.48
CA SER A 91 -13.93 -6.32 12.11
C SER A 91 -13.70 -5.13 11.17
N TRP A 92 -14.72 -4.79 10.40
CA TRP A 92 -14.82 -3.57 9.62
C TRP A 92 -16.29 -3.21 9.44
N ASP A 93 -16.58 -1.94 9.16
CA ASP A 93 -17.94 -1.39 9.12
C ASP A 93 -18.74 -1.69 7.84
N GLY A 94 -18.13 -2.35 6.85
CA GLY A 94 -18.74 -2.66 5.56
C GLY A 94 -18.62 -1.56 4.50
N SER A 95 -18.05 -0.39 4.81
CA SER A 95 -18.00 0.75 3.89
C SER A 95 -16.66 1.48 3.86
N THR A 96 -15.96 1.59 4.98
CA THR A 96 -14.71 2.35 5.08
C THR A 96 -13.56 1.58 4.44
N ARG A 97 -12.88 2.26 3.51
CA ARG A 97 -11.71 1.75 2.78
C ARG A 97 -10.46 2.53 3.18
N ARG A 98 -9.31 1.90 3.00
CA ARG A 98 -7.99 2.49 3.25
C ARG A 98 -7.03 2.05 2.15
N ILE A 99 -6.18 2.98 1.71
CA ILE A 99 -5.11 2.70 0.76
C ILE A 99 -3.80 2.55 1.50
N GLY A 100 -3.14 1.39 1.35
CA GLY A 100 -1.77 1.17 1.79
C GLY A 100 -0.81 1.28 0.61
N VAL A 101 -0.04 2.35 0.51
CA VAL A 101 0.96 2.57 -0.55
C VAL A 101 2.30 2.02 -0.10
N ASN A 102 3.02 1.32 -0.98
CA ASN A 102 4.38 0.90 -0.73
C ASN A 102 5.30 2.13 -0.69
N ALA A 103 5.71 2.53 0.52
CA ALA A 103 6.48 3.75 0.76
C ALA A 103 7.82 3.79 0.03
N ARG A 104 8.36 2.62 -0.35
CA ARG A 104 9.59 2.49 -1.15
C ARG A 104 9.51 3.13 -2.53
N LEU A 105 8.30 3.47 -2.97
CA LEU A 105 8.05 4.03 -4.29
C LEU A 105 7.99 5.56 -4.26
N PHE A 106 7.95 6.18 -3.09
CA PHE A 106 8.00 7.64 -3.00
C PHE A 106 9.35 8.16 -3.50
N ASP A 107 9.30 9.25 -4.24
CA ASP A 107 10.50 9.96 -4.66
C ASP A 107 11.27 10.47 -3.42
N ASP A 108 12.59 10.40 -3.46
CA ASP A 108 13.50 10.82 -2.38
C ASP A 108 13.27 10.17 -0.99
N PHE A 109 12.67 8.97 -0.96
CA PHE A 109 12.42 8.24 0.29
C PHE A 109 13.56 7.30 0.69
N ASP A 110 14.07 7.47 1.92
CA ASP A 110 15.03 6.53 2.54
C ASP A 110 14.33 5.53 3.46
N ALA A 111 14.24 4.28 2.99
CA ALA A 111 13.66 3.18 3.74
C ALA A 111 14.46 2.77 4.98
N ALA A 112 15.75 3.06 5.05
CA ALA A 112 16.63 2.60 6.13
C ALA A 112 16.40 3.36 7.44
N THR A 113 15.91 4.60 7.35
CA THR A 113 15.72 5.52 8.47
C THR A 113 14.25 5.69 8.89
N ALA A 114 13.32 5.16 8.09
CA ALA A 114 11.89 5.32 8.34
C ALA A 114 11.42 4.57 9.63
N PRO A 115 10.62 5.22 10.51
CA PRO A 115 10.00 4.54 11.65
C PRO A 115 8.98 3.48 11.19
N VAL A 116 9.04 2.28 11.78
CA VAL A 116 8.18 1.14 11.39
C VAL A 116 7.48 0.54 12.60
N ALA A 117 6.14 0.43 12.55
CA ALA A 117 5.36 -0.47 13.37
C ALA A 117 5.20 -1.83 12.70
N VAL A 118 5.26 -2.88 13.51
CA VAL A 118 5.04 -4.25 13.05
C VAL A 118 3.65 -4.70 13.49
N ILE A 119 2.83 -5.11 12.53
CA ILE A 119 1.55 -5.77 12.78
C ILE A 119 1.77 -7.27 12.64
N ASP A 120 1.35 -8.03 13.67
CA ASP A 120 1.46 -9.49 13.66
C ASP A 120 0.33 -10.16 12.86
N GLY A 121 0.23 -9.85 11.57
CA GLY A 121 -0.79 -10.43 10.67
C GLY A 121 -0.67 -11.93 10.45
N LYS A 122 0.29 -12.62 11.08
CA LYS A 122 0.35 -14.08 11.11
C LYS A 122 -0.62 -14.67 12.14
N ASN A 123 -0.79 -13.98 13.28
CA ASN A 123 -1.62 -14.43 14.40
C ASN A 123 -2.88 -13.56 14.58
N LEU A 124 -2.91 -12.39 13.95
CA LEU A 124 -4.13 -11.63 13.71
C LEU A 124 -4.84 -12.21 12.47
N TRP A 125 -6.15 -12.42 12.57
CA TRP A 125 -7.09 -12.95 11.55
C TRP A 125 -6.76 -14.34 10.99
#